data_AF-A0A956CU81-F1
#
_entry.id   AF-A0A956CU81-F1
#
_cell.length_a   1.000
_cell.length_b   1.000
_cell.length_c   1.000
_cell.angle_alpha   90.00
_cell.angle_beta   90.00
_cell.angle_gamma   90.00
#
_symmetry.space_group_name_H-M   'P 1'
#
loop_
_entity.id
_entity.type
_entity.pdbx_description
1 polymer ?
#
loop_
_entity_poly.entity_id
_entity_poly.type
_entity_poly.pdbx_seq_one_letter_code
_entity_poly.pdbx_strand_id
1 'polypeptide(L)'
;MSIGQSISHESAEGHVTGAALYTDDLVTRYPGCLHAWPVQVMEAHAMVLAVHADEALAMPGVVTVLTAADVPGENDVGPAKKDETLFPTEVVYWGQPVVWVLAETEEAAKMAASKVRVDVEPLPAITSIDAAIDAESFHTAPGVIARGDAAGAIERATHTLRGELRLGGQEHFYLETHASIASVDEAGSVLIQSSTQHPTETQEIVARVLDLPKNQVVVQSLRMGGAFGGKETQANPWASVAAVGCHKTGRPVRVRLDRARDFTMSGKRHPFLGRYTIGFDDDGRIEAFDLALFSDGGFSLDLSGPVLHRALFHADNAYYVPHMRVEGRVCKTNACSHTAFRGFGGPQGMVMIEDALDRVARSLGLPPHVVRERNFYREGHTTHYEQRVDQAERIGRIWQELKLSSDFAARLEAVRDFNASAADRKRGLAITPVKFGISFTAKWYNQAGALVLVYKDGSVQVNHGGTEM
;
A
#
# COMPACT_ATOMS: atom_id res chain seq x y z
N MET A 1 33.50 -1.39 16.23
CA MET A 1 32.04 -1.34 16.43
C MET A 1 31.51 -0.27 15.48
N SER A 2 30.68 -0.62 14.50
CA SER A 2 30.21 0.28 13.42
C SER A 2 28.93 1.05 13.75
N ILE A 3 28.35 0.84 14.94
CA ILE A 3 27.12 1.49 15.38
C ILE A 3 27.30 3.02 15.37
N GLY A 4 26.44 3.73 14.63
CA GLY A 4 26.48 5.18 14.49
C GLY A 4 27.44 5.71 13.42
N GLN A 5 28.14 4.83 12.68
CA GLN A 5 29.02 5.23 11.58
C GLN A 5 28.28 5.22 10.24
N SER A 6 28.70 6.08 9.31
CA SER A 6 28.22 6.06 7.93
C SER A 6 28.95 4.97 7.16
N ILE A 7 28.32 3.80 7.05
CA ILE A 7 28.80 2.66 6.27
C ILE A 7 28.00 2.55 4.97
N SER A 8 28.65 2.11 3.89
CA SER A 8 27.95 1.84 2.63
C SER A 8 27.07 0.61 2.77
N HIS A 9 25.99 0.55 1.98
CA HIS A 9 25.13 -0.62 1.91
C HIS A 9 25.91 -1.87 1.47
N GLU A 10 25.65 -3.02 2.09
CA GLU A 10 26.45 -4.25 1.89
C GLU A 10 26.47 -4.74 0.44
N SER A 11 25.34 -4.56 -0.28
CA SER A 11 25.23 -4.91 -1.71
C SER A 11 25.54 -3.75 -2.68
N ALA A 12 26.06 -2.60 -2.21
CA ALA A 12 26.23 -1.41 -3.05
C ALA A 12 27.09 -1.66 -4.30
N GLU A 13 28.21 -2.37 -4.16
CA GLU A 13 29.07 -2.74 -5.29
C GLU A 13 28.33 -3.63 -6.30
N GLY A 14 27.54 -4.59 -5.81
CA GLY A 14 26.71 -5.45 -6.65
C GLY A 14 25.66 -4.66 -7.45
N HIS A 15 25.07 -3.62 -6.86
CA HIS A 15 24.10 -2.76 -7.54
C HIS A 15 24.75 -1.99 -8.70
N VAL A 16 25.95 -1.43 -8.52
CA VAL A 16 26.61 -0.61 -9.56
C VAL A 16 27.29 -1.45 -10.65
N THR A 17 27.68 -2.68 -10.35
CA THR A 17 28.32 -3.60 -11.31
C THR A 17 27.32 -4.48 -12.06
N GLY A 18 26.07 -4.58 -11.57
CA GLY A 18 25.08 -5.54 -12.06
C GLY A 18 25.27 -6.97 -11.53
N ALA A 19 26.14 -7.18 -10.54
CA ALA A 19 26.35 -8.50 -9.93
C ALA A 19 25.27 -8.84 -8.88
N ALA A 20 24.53 -7.86 -8.38
CA ALA A 20 23.40 -8.09 -7.49
C ALA A 20 22.20 -8.64 -8.28
N LEU A 21 21.88 -9.91 -8.04
CA LEU A 21 20.73 -10.58 -8.67
C LEU A 21 19.41 -10.17 -8.02
N TYR A 22 18.38 -10.01 -8.83
CA TYR A 22 16.98 -9.86 -8.43
C TYR A 22 16.19 -11.11 -8.78
N THR A 23 14.89 -11.14 -8.48
CA THR A 23 14.10 -12.38 -8.57
C THR A 23 14.09 -12.96 -9.99
N ASP A 24 13.89 -12.11 -11.01
CA ASP A 24 13.85 -12.58 -12.41
C ASP A 24 15.23 -13.02 -12.93
N ASP A 25 16.33 -12.47 -12.41
CA ASP A 25 17.69 -12.87 -12.81
C ASP A 25 17.98 -14.33 -12.43
N LEU A 26 17.27 -14.86 -11.43
CA LEU A 26 17.39 -16.25 -10.99
C LEU A 26 16.81 -17.26 -11.99
N VAL A 27 16.04 -16.83 -13.01
CA VAL A 27 15.43 -17.74 -14.00
C VAL A 27 16.44 -18.67 -14.67
N THR A 28 17.67 -18.20 -14.86
CA THR A 28 18.79 -18.97 -15.43
C THR A 28 19.16 -20.21 -14.62
N ARG A 29 18.76 -20.28 -13.34
CA ARG A 29 18.96 -21.42 -12.45
C ARG A 29 17.86 -22.48 -12.57
N TYR A 30 16.84 -22.24 -13.38
CA TYR A 30 15.67 -23.11 -13.56
C TYR A 30 15.53 -23.53 -15.03
N PRO A 31 16.28 -24.56 -15.50
CA PRO A 31 16.18 -25.05 -16.87
C PRO A 31 14.75 -25.46 -17.22
N GLY A 32 14.30 -25.08 -18.42
CA GLY A 32 12.95 -25.41 -18.89
C GLY A 32 11.82 -24.68 -18.18
N CYS A 33 12.12 -23.59 -17.46
CA CYS A 33 11.13 -22.74 -16.80
C CYS A 33 10.10 -22.21 -17.81
N LEU A 34 8.81 -22.32 -17.46
CA LEU A 34 7.69 -21.80 -18.24
C LEU A 34 7.39 -20.36 -17.87
N HIS A 35 6.91 -19.61 -18.86
CA HIS A 35 6.54 -18.21 -18.73
C HIS A 35 5.02 -18.10 -18.63
N ALA A 36 4.53 -17.56 -17.52
CA ALA A 36 3.11 -17.30 -17.32
C ALA A 36 2.73 -15.90 -17.82
N TRP A 37 1.65 -15.81 -18.59
CA TRP A 37 1.12 -14.54 -19.09
C TRP A 37 -0.39 -14.41 -18.86
N PRO A 38 -0.90 -13.28 -18.33
CA PRO A 38 -2.30 -13.14 -17.98
C PRO A 38 -3.17 -12.87 -19.21
N VAL A 39 -4.41 -13.38 -19.16
CA VAL A 39 -5.51 -12.96 -20.03
C VAL A 39 -6.41 -12.04 -19.22
N GLN A 40 -6.34 -10.73 -19.51
CA GLN A 40 -7.06 -9.68 -18.80
C GLN A 40 -8.42 -9.41 -19.45
N VAL A 41 -9.45 -9.22 -18.63
CA VAL A 41 -10.73 -8.68 -19.09
C VAL A 41 -10.75 -7.17 -18.85
N MET A 42 -10.98 -6.40 -19.90
CA MET A 42 -10.98 -4.94 -19.87
C MET A 42 -12.39 -4.41 -19.61
N GLU A 43 -12.99 -4.85 -18.50
CA GLU A 43 -14.30 -4.40 -18.00
C GLU A 43 -14.18 -4.08 -16.52
N ALA A 44 -14.88 -3.05 -16.03
CA ALA A 44 -14.83 -2.69 -14.62
C ALA A 44 -15.64 -3.68 -13.75
N HIS A 45 -16.73 -4.23 -14.29
CA HIS A 45 -17.56 -5.22 -13.62
C HIS A 45 -18.26 -6.07 -14.68
N ALA A 46 -18.08 -7.39 -14.67
CA ALA A 46 -18.70 -8.30 -15.63
C ALA A 46 -18.73 -9.75 -15.13
N MET A 47 -19.73 -10.52 -15.58
CA MET A 47 -19.74 -11.98 -15.39
C MET A 47 -18.97 -12.65 -16.53
N VAL A 48 -18.10 -13.62 -16.23
CA VAL A 48 -17.42 -14.45 -17.22
C VAL A 48 -18.35 -15.59 -17.62
N LEU A 49 -18.74 -15.63 -18.89
CA LEU A 49 -19.65 -16.65 -19.42
C LEU A 49 -18.89 -17.88 -19.94
N ALA A 50 -17.79 -17.64 -20.65
CA ALA A 50 -16.96 -18.70 -21.24
C ALA A 50 -15.54 -18.23 -21.53
N VAL A 51 -14.58 -19.16 -21.46
CA VAL A 51 -13.20 -18.96 -21.89
C VAL A 51 -12.88 -19.92 -23.03
N HIS A 52 -12.47 -19.39 -24.18
CA HIS A 52 -12.11 -20.15 -25.37
C HIS A 52 -10.60 -20.09 -25.57
N ALA A 53 -9.91 -21.20 -25.31
CA ALA A 53 -8.45 -21.28 -25.33
C ALA A 53 -7.89 -22.20 -26.44
N ASP A 54 -8.73 -22.81 -27.27
CA ASP A 54 -8.30 -23.82 -28.25
C ASP A 54 -7.26 -23.28 -29.26
N GLU A 55 -7.46 -22.06 -29.77
CA GLU A 55 -6.50 -21.42 -30.67
C GLU A 55 -5.14 -21.20 -29.97
N ALA A 56 -5.16 -20.72 -28.73
CA ALA A 56 -3.96 -20.50 -27.93
C ALA A 56 -3.23 -21.81 -27.64
N LEU A 57 -3.95 -22.87 -27.26
CA LEU A 57 -3.39 -24.19 -26.95
C LEU A 57 -2.76 -24.87 -28.18
N ALA A 58 -3.22 -24.56 -29.39
CA ALA A 58 -2.66 -25.08 -30.62
C ALA A 58 -1.37 -24.36 -31.07
N MET A 59 -0.99 -23.24 -30.43
CA MET A 59 0.18 -22.46 -30.84
C MET A 59 1.50 -23.14 -30.41
N PRO A 60 2.55 -23.09 -31.24
CA PRO A 60 3.86 -23.65 -30.91
C PRO A 60 4.43 -23.07 -29.60
N GLY A 61 4.96 -23.96 -28.75
CA GLY A 61 5.58 -23.58 -27.47
C GLY A 61 4.59 -23.32 -26.33
N VAL A 62 3.28 -23.36 -26.57
CA VAL A 62 2.27 -23.28 -25.50
C VAL A 62 2.14 -24.64 -24.82
N VAL A 63 2.16 -24.63 -23.49
CA VAL A 63 2.06 -25.85 -22.68
C VAL A 63 0.64 -26.05 -22.17
N THR A 64 0.05 -25.00 -21.58
CA THR A 64 -1.31 -25.08 -21.04
C THR A 64 -1.88 -23.69 -20.75
N VAL A 65 -3.17 -23.64 -20.42
CA VAL A 65 -3.83 -22.48 -19.81
C VAL A 65 -4.27 -22.87 -18.41
N LEU A 66 -3.94 -22.03 -17.42
CA LEU A 66 -4.36 -22.15 -16.04
C LEU A 66 -5.73 -21.51 -15.84
N THR A 67 -6.61 -22.25 -15.19
CA THR A 67 -7.97 -21.88 -14.86
C THR A 67 -8.27 -22.20 -13.39
N ALA A 68 -9.46 -21.83 -12.90
CA ALA A 68 -9.90 -22.19 -11.55
C ALA A 68 -9.89 -23.71 -11.29
N ALA A 69 -10.10 -24.53 -12.32
CA ALA A 69 -10.10 -25.99 -12.19
C ALA A 69 -8.70 -26.58 -11.91
N ASP A 70 -7.65 -25.79 -12.09
CA ASP A 70 -6.27 -26.20 -11.83
C ASP A 70 -5.81 -25.89 -10.40
N VAL A 71 -6.65 -25.22 -9.60
CA VAL A 71 -6.37 -24.91 -8.19
C VAL A 71 -6.73 -26.12 -7.33
N PRO A 72 -5.77 -26.80 -6.67
CA PRO A 72 -6.06 -27.98 -5.85
C PRO A 72 -6.82 -27.65 -4.55
N GLY A 73 -6.50 -26.50 -3.93
CA GLY A 73 -7.08 -26.05 -2.67
C GLY A 73 -8.09 -24.93 -2.86
N GLU A 74 -7.91 -23.83 -2.13
CA GLU A 74 -8.84 -22.70 -2.21
C GLU A 74 -8.42 -21.70 -3.31
N ASN A 75 -9.34 -21.37 -4.21
CA ASN A 75 -9.16 -20.34 -5.26
C ASN A 75 -9.21 -18.91 -4.68
N ASP A 76 -8.44 -18.63 -3.63
CA ASP A 76 -8.41 -17.36 -2.92
C ASP A 76 -7.01 -16.99 -2.40
N VAL A 77 -6.58 -15.77 -2.71
CA VAL A 77 -5.26 -15.20 -2.36
C VAL A 77 -5.34 -14.01 -1.39
N GLY A 78 -6.50 -13.78 -0.78
CA GLY A 78 -6.72 -12.66 0.11
C GLY A 78 -5.95 -12.82 1.42
N PRO A 79 -5.27 -11.76 1.91
CA PRO A 79 -4.38 -11.84 3.08
C PRO A 79 -5.15 -11.82 4.40
N ALA A 80 -6.02 -10.82 4.59
CA ALA A 80 -6.77 -10.60 5.82
C ALA A 80 -8.16 -11.25 5.80
N LYS A 81 -8.79 -11.24 4.63
CA LYS A 81 -10.10 -11.82 4.36
C LYS A 81 -9.99 -12.66 3.09
N LYS A 82 -10.74 -13.77 3.05
CA LYS A 82 -10.84 -14.62 1.87
C LYS A 82 -11.81 -13.99 0.86
N ASP A 83 -11.43 -12.85 0.29
CA ASP A 83 -12.21 -12.11 -0.70
C ASP A 83 -11.41 -11.67 -1.93
N GLU A 84 -10.35 -12.42 -2.27
CA GLU A 84 -9.56 -12.20 -3.50
C GLU A 84 -9.42 -13.50 -4.29
N THR A 85 -10.29 -13.69 -5.27
CA THR A 85 -10.28 -14.89 -6.11
C THR A 85 -9.12 -14.88 -7.11
N LEU A 86 -8.31 -15.95 -7.16
CA LEU A 86 -7.14 -16.05 -8.03
C LEU A 86 -7.53 -16.17 -9.52
N PHE A 87 -8.51 -17.03 -9.81
CA PHE A 87 -9.13 -17.19 -11.14
C PHE A 87 -10.63 -16.88 -11.03
N PRO A 88 -11.05 -15.61 -11.20
CA PRO A 88 -12.42 -15.17 -10.95
C PRO A 88 -13.39 -15.56 -12.08
N THR A 89 -14.64 -15.87 -11.70
CA THR A 89 -15.78 -15.96 -12.63
C THR A 89 -16.54 -14.63 -12.74
N GLU A 90 -16.31 -13.70 -11.82
CA GLU A 90 -16.84 -12.35 -11.84
C GLU A 90 -15.65 -11.38 -11.87
N VAL A 91 -15.54 -10.63 -12.96
CA VAL A 91 -14.56 -9.56 -13.10
C VAL A 91 -15.09 -8.36 -12.33
N VAL A 92 -14.31 -7.84 -11.39
CA VAL A 92 -14.70 -6.77 -10.47
C VAL A 92 -13.75 -5.57 -10.53
N TYR A 93 -12.79 -5.57 -11.47
CA TYR A 93 -12.03 -4.37 -11.83
C TYR A 93 -11.46 -4.46 -13.25
N TRP A 94 -11.18 -3.28 -13.81
CA TRP A 94 -10.61 -3.12 -15.15
C TRP A 94 -9.25 -3.80 -15.29
N GLY A 95 -9.17 -4.81 -16.16
CA GLY A 95 -7.95 -5.54 -16.44
C GLY A 95 -7.66 -6.69 -15.47
N GLN A 96 -8.65 -7.19 -14.75
CA GLN A 96 -8.50 -8.37 -13.90
C GLN A 96 -8.14 -9.61 -14.74
N PRO A 97 -7.10 -10.38 -14.36
CA PRO A 97 -6.77 -11.62 -15.04
C PRO A 97 -7.80 -12.70 -14.69
N VAL A 98 -8.33 -13.41 -15.70
CA VAL A 98 -9.28 -14.52 -15.49
C VAL A 98 -8.62 -15.90 -15.68
N VAL A 99 -7.62 -15.98 -16.55
CA VAL A 99 -6.81 -17.17 -16.83
C VAL A 99 -5.37 -16.77 -17.16
N TRP A 100 -4.45 -17.74 -17.13
CA TRP A 100 -3.03 -17.52 -17.44
C TRP A 100 -2.50 -18.54 -18.42
N VAL A 101 -1.83 -18.09 -19.49
CA VAL A 101 -1.18 -18.98 -20.45
C VAL A 101 0.24 -19.30 -19.99
N LEU A 102 0.62 -20.58 -20.01
CA LEU A 102 1.99 -21.03 -19.79
C LEU A 102 2.62 -21.46 -21.12
N ALA A 103 3.79 -20.92 -21.43
CA ALA A 103 4.56 -21.29 -22.62
C ALA A 103 6.06 -21.40 -22.35
N GLU A 104 6.80 -21.98 -23.29
CA GLU A 104 8.26 -22.16 -23.22
C GLU A 104 9.04 -20.84 -23.31
N THR A 105 8.43 -19.78 -23.83
CA THR A 105 9.03 -18.44 -23.90
C THR A 105 7.99 -17.39 -23.56
N GLU A 106 8.45 -16.22 -23.11
CA GLU A 106 7.57 -15.08 -22.81
C GLU A 106 6.78 -14.63 -24.05
N GLU A 107 7.43 -14.58 -25.20
CA GLU A 107 6.79 -14.15 -26.45
C GLU A 107 5.69 -15.13 -26.87
N ALA A 108 5.93 -16.44 -26.76
CA ALA A 108 4.91 -17.44 -27.03
C ALA A 108 3.71 -17.32 -26.07
N ALA A 109 3.97 -17.13 -24.76
CA ALA A 109 2.92 -16.96 -23.75
C ALA A 109 2.06 -15.70 -24.04
N LYS A 110 2.72 -14.58 -24.37
CA LYS A 110 2.07 -13.31 -24.70
C LYS A 110 1.23 -13.41 -25.97
N MET A 111 1.78 -13.98 -27.04
CA MET A 111 1.07 -14.14 -28.29
C MET A 111 -0.13 -15.08 -28.13
N ALA A 112 0.04 -16.19 -27.41
CA ALA A 112 -1.05 -17.13 -27.14
C ALA A 112 -2.14 -16.55 -26.23
N ALA A 113 -1.77 -15.77 -25.19
CA ALA A 113 -2.76 -15.08 -24.36
C ALA A 113 -3.64 -14.11 -25.17
N SER A 114 -3.10 -13.48 -26.22
CA SER A 114 -3.90 -12.64 -27.12
C SER A 114 -4.91 -13.41 -27.97
N LYS A 115 -4.79 -14.75 -28.05
CA LYS A 115 -5.69 -15.64 -28.77
C LYS A 115 -6.74 -16.30 -27.88
N VAL A 116 -6.66 -16.10 -26.57
CA VAL A 116 -7.72 -16.54 -25.66
C VAL A 116 -8.87 -15.54 -25.75
N ARG A 117 -10.06 -16.01 -26.12
CA ARG A 117 -11.28 -15.20 -26.11
C ARG A 117 -12.05 -15.45 -24.82
N VAL A 118 -12.45 -14.39 -24.14
CA VAL A 118 -13.29 -14.45 -22.94
C VAL A 118 -14.62 -13.80 -23.28
N ASP A 119 -15.70 -14.56 -23.21
CA ASP A 119 -17.06 -14.04 -23.39
C ASP A 119 -17.54 -13.52 -22.04
N VAL A 120 -17.99 -12.26 -22.00
CA VAL A 120 -18.38 -11.58 -20.76
C VAL A 120 -19.73 -10.87 -20.90
N GLU A 121 -20.45 -10.76 -19.78
CA GLU A 121 -21.67 -9.95 -19.64
C GLU A 121 -21.37 -8.77 -18.71
N PRO A 122 -21.31 -7.52 -19.19
CA PRO A 122 -21.06 -6.34 -18.36
C PRO A 122 -22.15 -6.14 -17.30
N LEU A 123 -21.72 -5.71 -16.10
CA LEU A 123 -22.56 -5.42 -14.95
C LEU A 123 -22.38 -3.95 -14.49
N PRO A 124 -23.34 -3.37 -13.75
CA PRO A 124 -23.20 -2.01 -13.23
C PRO A 124 -22.00 -1.87 -12.29
N ALA A 125 -21.11 -0.91 -12.54
CA ALA A 125 -19.88 -0.72 -11.77
C ALA A 125 -19.95 0.52 -10.85
N ILE A 126 -19.39 0.41 -9.64
CA ILE A 126 -19.18 1.51 -8.69
C ILE A 126 -17.72 1.94 -8.77
N THR A 127 -17.41 3.07 -9.42
CA THR A 127 -16.01 3.44 -9.72
C THR A 127 -15.52 4.70 -8.98
N SER A 128 -16.24 5.16 -7.96
CA SER A 128 -15.84 6.33 -7.18
C SER A 128 -16.29 6.23 -5.72
N ILE A 129 -15.61 6.97 -4.84
CA ILE A 129 -15.98 7.11 -3.43
C ILE A 129 -17.42 7.64 -3.28
N ASP A 130 -17.82 8.65 -4.06
CA ASP A 130 -19.18 9.20 -3.97
C ASP A 130 -20.24 8.18 -4.37
N ALA A 131 -20.03 7.46 -5.48
CA ALA A 131 -20.94 6.39 -5.89
C ALA A 131 -21.03 5.27 -4.84
N ALA A 132 -19.91 4.93 -4.17
CA ALA A 132 -19.90 3.95 -3.10
C ALA A 132 -20.67 4.44 -1.86
N ILE A 133 -20.56 5.73 -1.51
CA ILE A 133 -21.34 6.34 -0.43
C ILE A 133 -22.83 6.30 -0.75
N ASP A 134 -23.22 6.72 -1.96
CA ASP A 134 -24.62 6.79 -2.40
C ASP A 134 -25.27 5.39 -2.46
N ALA A 135 -24.49 4.36 -2.81
CA ALA A 135 -24.94 2.98 -2.88
C ALA A 135 -24.76 2.19 -1.55
N GLU A 136 -24.29 2.83 -0.48
CA GLU A 136 -23.91 2.19 0.79
C GLU A 136 -22.94 0.99 0.62
N SER A 137 -22.06 1.07 -0.38
CA SER A 137 -21.08 0.03 -0.72
C SER A 137 -19.79 0.20 0.09
N PHE A 138 -19.72 -0.49 1.24
CA PHE A 138 -18.56 -0.44 2.13
C PHE A 138 -18.02 -1.84 2.47
N HIS A 139 -16.69 -1.92 2.63
CA HIS A 139 -16.04 -3.11 3.18
C HIS A 139 -16.12 -3.18 4.70
N THR A 140 -16.24 -2.03 5.37
CA THR A 140 -16.18 -1.93 6.83
C THR A 140 -17.40 -1.20 7.40
N ALA A 141 -17.77 -1.56 8.63
CA ALA A 141 -18.61 -0.71 9.45
C ALA A 141 -17.91 0.63 9.78
N PRO A 142 -18.65 1.65 10.25
CA PRO A 142 -18.07 2.93 10.64
C PRO A 142 -17.16 2.78 11.87
N GLY A 143 -15.90 3.19 11.75
CA GLY A 143 -14.97 3.28 12.88
C GLY A 143 -14.90 4.69 13.42
N VAL A 144 -15.08 4.88 14.74
CA VAL A 144 -15.04 6.22 15.37
C VAL A 144 -13.99 6.26 16.47
N ILE A 145 -13.14 7.29 16.44
CA ILE A 145 -12.27 7.67 17.55
C ILE A 145 -12.71 9.06 18.01
N ALA A 146 -12.99 9.22 19.30
CA ALA A 146 -13.47 10.48 19.83
C ALA A 146 -12.90 10.80 21.21
N ARG A 147 -12.81 12.10 21.48
CA ARG A 147 -12.47 12.69 22.78
C ARG A 147 -13.30 13.94 23.00
N GLY A 148 -13.88 14.09 24.19
CA GLY A 148 -14.71 15.24 24.54
C GLY A 148 -16.01 15.31 23.71
N ASP A 149 -16.59 16.51 23.63
CA ASP A 149 -17.83 16.78 22.89
C ASP A 149 -17.55 17.70 21.68
N ALA A 150 -17.18 17.12 20.54
CA ALA A 150 -16.86 17.87 19.33
C ALA A 150 -18.07 18.66 18.81
N ALA A 151 -19.27 18.06 18.82
CA ALA A 151 -20.48 18.70 18.30
C ALA A 151 -20.84 19.95 19.11
N GLY A 152 -20.96 19.84 20.43
CA GLY A 152 -21.30 20.99 21.27
C GLY A 152 -20.18 22.03 21.33
N ALA A 153 -18.91 21.63 21.22
CA ALA A 153 -17.80 22.58 21.16
C ALA A 153 -17.77 23.36 19.83
N ILE A 154 -18.11 22.74 18.69
CA ILE A 154 -18.27 23.44 17.41
C ILE A 154 -19.41 24.47 17.51
N GLU A 155 -20.54 24.12 18.12
CA GLU A 155 -21.68 25.05 18.27
C GLU A 155 -21.36 26.29 19.11
N ARG A 156 -20.42 26.17 20.07
CA ARG A 156 -20.01 27.25 20.97
C ARG A 156 -18.77 28.00 20.51
N ALA A 157 -18.08 27.52 19.47
CA ALA A 157 -16.84 28.09 19.00
C ALA A 157 -17.05 29.51 18.44
N THR A 158 -16.08 30.39 18.65
CA THR A 158 -16.13 31.77 18.12
C THR A 158 -16.25 31.77 16.60
N HIS A 159 -15.46 30.92 15.94
CA HIS A 159 -15.48 30.74 14.49
C HIS A 159 -15.65 29.27 14.15
N THR A 160 -16.33 29.01 13.02
CA THR A 160 -16.48 27.66 12.46
C THR A 160 -16.19 27.67 10.98
N LEU A 161 -15.50 26.65 10.49
CA LEU A 161 -15.26 26.42 9.07
C LEU A 161 -15.63 24.98 8.68
N ARG A 162 -16.15 24.81 7.46
CA ARG A 162 -16.38 23.50 6.84
C ARG A 162 -15.45 23.34 5.65
N GLY A 163 -14.96 22.12 5.44
CA GLY A 163 -14.08 21.79 4.32
C GLY A 163 -14.31 20.37 3.79
N GLU A 164 -13.95 20.20 2.53
CA GLU A 164 -13.82 18.91 1.87
C GLU A 164 -12.45 18.87 1.16
N LEU A 165 -11.72 17.76 1.31
CA LEU A 165 -10.45 17.52 0.63
C LEU A 165 -10.45 16.13 -0.01
N ARG A 166 -10.04 16.09 -1.28
CA ARG A 166 -9.87 14.85 -2.05
C ARG A 166 -8.40 14.62 -2.34
N LEU A 167 -7.97 13.40 -2.10
CA LEU A 167 -6.62 12.92 -2.33
C LEU A 167 -6.68 11.79 -3.34
N GLY A 168 -5.92 11.92 -4.44
CA GLY A 168 -5.76 10.83 -5.39
C GLY A 168 -4.95 9.67 -4.82
N GLY A 169 -5.00 8.53 -5.52
CA GLY A 169 -4.12 7.40 -5.24
C GLY A 169 -2.67 7.66 -5.69
N GLN A 170 -1.79 6.70 -5.44
CA GLN A 170 -0.39 6.76 -5.82
C GLN A 170 0.15 5.37 -6.15
N GLU A 171 0.82 5.27 -7.29
CA GLU A 171 1.54 4.09 -7.74
C GLU A 171 2.90 3.95 -7.03
N HIS A 172 3.27 2.74 -6.62
CA HIS A 172 4.53 2.53 -5.89
C HIS A 172 5.74 2.77 -6.76
N PHE A 173 5.67 2.33 -8.02
CA PHE A 173 6.74 2.48 -9.00
C PHE A 173 8.09 1.94 -8.46
N TYR A 174 8.06 0.83 -7.72
CA TYR A 174 9.28 0.05 -7.51
C TYR A 174 9.88 -0.34 -8.87
N LEU A 175 11.20 -0.29 -9.02
CA LEU A 175 11.83 -0.47 -10.34
C LEU A 175 11.75 -1.92 -10.82
N GLU A 176 11.95 -2.89 -9.92
CA GLU A 176 11.64 -4.30 -10.18
C GLU A 176 10.14 -4.52 -10.00
N THR A 177 9.41 -4.83 -11.08
CA THR A 177 7.99 -5.22 -11.02
C THR A 177 7.78 -6.49 -10.19
N HIS A 178 6.53 -6.87 -9.94
CA HIS A 178 6.25 -8.16 -9.33
C HIS A 178 6.86 -9.32 -10.13
N ALA A 179 7.58 -10.18 -9.41
CA ALA A 179 8.24 -11.35 -9.96
C ALA A 179 8.20 -12.52 -8.98
N SER A 180 7.93 -13.72 -9.49
CA SER A 180 7.98 -14.98 -8.76
C SER A 180 8.46 -16.11 -9.65
N ILE A 181 9.18 -17.07 -9.08
CA ILE A 181 9.58 -18.32 -9.73
C ILE A 181 9.27 -19.46 -8.77
N ALA A 182 8.42 -20.38 -9.17
CA ALA A 182 8.10 -21.58 -8.41
C ALA A 182 8.76 -22.81 -9.02
N SER A 183 9.20 -23.73 -8.18
CA SER A 183 9.69 -25.06 -8.54
C SER A 183 9.19 -26.08 -7.52
N VAL A 184 8.96 -27.33 -7.95
CA VAL A 184 8.55 -28.44 -7.11
C VAL A 184 9.65 -29.50 -7.05
N ASP A 185 9.90 -30.05 -5.87
CA ASP A 185 10.84 -31.17 -5.69
C ASP A 185 10.17 -32.54 -5.89
N GLU A 186 10.94 -33.62 -5.81
CA GLU A 186 10.45 -34.99 -5.98
C GLU A 186 9.45 -35.43 -4.90
N ALA A 187 9.41 -34.74 -3.75
CA ALA A 187 8.49 -34.99 -2.65
C ALA A 187 7.21 -34.16 -2.76
N GLY A 188 7.09 -33.30 -3.78
CA GLY A 188 5.96 -32.40 -3.97
C GLY A 188 6.07 -31.09 -3.18
N SER A 189 7.20 -30.81 -2.52
CA SER A 189 7.42 -29.54 -1.83
C SER A 189 7.68 -28.43 -2.83
N VAL A 190 7.11 -27.25 -2.56
CA VAL A 190 7.19 -26.10 -3.45
C VAL A 190 8.17 -25.07 -2.88
N LEU A 191 9.18 -24.73 -3.67
CA LEU A 191 10.08 -23.61 -3.44
C LEU A 191 9.67 -22.44 -4.32
N ILE A 192 9.58 -21.25 -3.74
CA ILE A 192 9.23 -20.02 -4.45
C ILE A 192 10.31 -18.96 -4.19
N GLN A 193 10.95 -18.49 -5.25
CA GLN A 193 11.67 -17.22 -5.22
C GLN A 193 10.66 -16.11 -5.49
N SER A 194 10.48 -15.16 -4.57
CA SER A 194 9.47 -14.12 -4.70
C SER A 194 10.02 -12.75 -4.32
N SER A 195 9.71 -11.76 -5.16
CA SER A 195 9.89 -10.35 -4.83
C SER A 195 8.75 -9.94 -3.87
N THR A 196 8.93 -10.21 -2.57
CA THR A 196 7.90 -10.02 -1.52
C THR A 196 8.49 -9.46 -0.23
N GLN A 197 7.77 -8.56 0.43
CA GLN A 197 8.12 -8.07 1.76
C GLN A 197 7.69 -9.07 2.85
N HIS A 198 6.74 -9.96 2.55
CA HIS A 198 6.10 -10.82 3.54
C HIS A 198 6.16 -12.30 3.13
N PRO A 199 7.36 -12.92 3.13
CA PRO A 199 7.52 -14.32 2.70
C PRO A 199 6.68 -15.30 3.51
N THR A 200 6.43 -15.02 4.80
CA THR A 200 5.52 -15.82 5.64
C THR A 200 4.11 -15.83 5.08
N GLU A 201 3.47 -14.68 4.86
CA GLU A 201 2.11 -14.66 4.32
C GLU A 201 2.05 -15.28 2.92
N THR A 202 3.02 -14.99 2.05
CA THR A 202 3.09 -15.64 0.74
C THR A 202 3.15 -17.17 0.85
N GLN A 203 3.88 -17.72 1.83
CA GLN A 203 3.89 -19.17 2.12
C GLN A 203 2.49 -19.66 2.53
N GLU A 204 1.82 -18.96 3.45
CA GLU A 204 0.50 -19.34 3.95
C GLU A 204 -0.55 -19.36 2.83
N ILE A 205 -0.52 -18.35 1.96
CA ILE A 205 -1.45 -18.23 0.84
C ILE A 205 -1.20 -19.31 -0.20
N VAL A 206 0.06 -19.54 -0.59
CA VAL A 206 0.38 -20.58 -1.58
C VAL A 206 0.05 -21.97 -1.05
N ALA A 207 0.34 -22.24 0.23
CA ALA A 207 -0.03 -23.50 0.88
C ALA A 207 -1.55 -23.73 0.82
N ARG A 208 -2.35 -22.69 1.09
CA ARG A 208 -3.82 -22.74 0.99
C ARG A 208 -4.31 -22.98 -0.45
N VAL A 209 -3.72 -22.31 -1.43
CA VAL A 209 -4.09 -22.47 -2.85
C VAL A 209 -3.77 -23.87 -3.36
N LEU A 210 -2.67 -24.47 -2.90
CA LEU A 210 -2.23 -25.81 -3.33
C LEU A 210 -2.76 -26.97 -2.46
N ASP A 211 -3.52 -26.68 -1.40
CA ASP A 211 -3.91 -27.67 -0.38
C ASP A 211 -2.71 -28.42 0.22
N LEU A 212 -1.61 -27.70 0.46
CA LEU A 212 -0.40 -28.24 1.08
C LEU A 212 -0.27 -27.76 2.52
N PRO A 213 0.33 -28.57 3.41
CA PRO A 213 0.75 -28.07 4.71
C PRO A 213 1.87 -27.02 4.52
N LYS A 214 1.87 -25.97 5.36
CA LYS A 214 2.83 -24.85 5.27
C LYS A 214 4.31 -25.31 5.26
N ASN A 215 4.62 -26.43 5.90
CA ASN A 215 5.99 -26.98 5.93
C ASN A 215 6.48 -27.56 4.59
N GLN A 216 5.60 -27.75 3.61
CA GLN A 216 5.93 -28.16 2.25
C GLN A 216 6.04 -26.98 1.28
N VAL A 217 5.86 -25.75 1.77
CA VAL A 217 6.01 -24.53 0.97
C VAL A 217 7.14 -23.70 1.56
N VAL A 218 8.12 -23.32 0.75
CA VAL A 218 9.24 -22.46 1.16
C VAL A 218 9.26 -21.23 0.28
N VAL A 219 9.22 -20.05 0.88
CA VAL A 219 9.35 -18.77 0.17
C VAL A 219 10.69 -18.13 0.51
N GLN A 220 11.44 -17.76 -0.52
CA GLN A 220 12.71 -17.06 -0.40
C GLN A 220 12.60 -15.70 -1.09
N SER A 221 12.95 -14.65 -0.34
CA SER A 221 13.12 -13.29 -0.88
C SER A 221 14.59 -12.93 -0.78
N LEU A 222 15.29 -12.87 -1.92
CA LEU A 222 16.71 -12.53 -1.98
C LEU A 222 16.94 -11.04 -1.65
N ARG A 223 16.26 -10.18 -2.40
CA ARG A 223 16.18 -8.72 -2.29
C ARG A 223 15.08 -8.24 -3.24
N MET A 224 14.58 -7.03 -3.04
CA MET A 224 13.65 -6.38 -3.96
C MET A 224 14.28 -5.17 -4.63
N GLY A 225 13.91 -4.88 -5.89
CA GLY A 225 14.23 -3.62 -6.55
C GLY A 225 13.21 -2.54 -6.22
N GLY A 226 13.01 -2.25 -4.93
CA GLY A 226 11.92 -1.45 -4.40
C GLY A 226 10.67 -2.28 -4.07
N ALA A 227 9.92 -1.82 -3.07
CA ALA A 227 8.64 -2.40 -2.65
C ALA A 227 7.65 -1.35 -2.13
N PHE A 228 8.06 -0.56 -1.14
CA PHE A 228 7.29 0.59 -0.60
C PHE A 228 5.89 0.26 -0.04
N GLY A 229 5.64 -0.99 0.36
CA GLY A 229 4.33 -1.51 0.78
C GLY A 229 3.61 -2.30 -0.31
N GLY A 230 3.89 -2.02 -1.58
CA GLY A 230 3.22 -2.67 -2.70
C GLY A 230 3.61 -4.13 -2.93
N LYS A 231 4.53 -4.67 -2.12
CA LYS A 231 4.86 -6.10 -2.09
C LYS A 231 4.65 -6.70 -0.71
N GLU A 232 3.87 -6.05 0.15
CA GLU A 232 3.50 -6.57 1.48
C GLU A 232 2.51 -7.72 1.38
N THR A 233 1.45 -7.58 0.58
CA THR A 233 0.44 -8.63 0.34
C THR A 233 0.30 -8.92 -1.16
N GLN A 234 0.46 -7.91 -2.00
CA GLN A 234 0.20 -7.99 -3.43
C GLN A 234 1.19 -8.87 -4.21
N ALA A 235 2.19 -9.47 -3.56
CA ALA A 235 3.02 -10.51 -4.17
C ALA A 235 2.32 -11.88 -4.20
N ASN A 236 1.30 -12.10 -3.36
CA ASN A 236 0.62 -13.38 -3.17
C ASN A 236 -0.02 -13.93 -4.47
N PRO A 237 -0.77 -13.14 -5.28
CA PRO A 237 -1.41 -13.67 -6.48
C PRO A 237 -0.39 -14.25 -7.47
N TRP A 238 0.73 -13.57 -7.69
CA TRP A 238 1.74 -13.96 -8.67
C TRP A 238 2.54 -15.18 -8.20
N ALA A 239 2.84 -15.27 -6.91
CA ALA A 239 3.44 -16.47 -6.32
C ALA A 239 2.49 -17.68 -6.46
N SER A 240 1.19 -17.48 -6.23
CA SER A 240 0.17 -18.53 -6.37
C SER A 240 -0.01 -18.99 -7.82
N VAL A 241 -0.02 -18.09 -8.81
CA VAL A 241 -0.06 -18.47 -10.23
C VAL A 241 1.16 -19.32 -10.61
N ALA A 242 2.37 -18.89 -10.21
CA ALA A 242 3.59 -19.65 -10.46
C ALA A 242 3.51 -21.04 -9.80
N ALA A 243 3.05 -21.11 -8.55
CA ALA A 243 2.95 -22.36 -7.79
C ALA A 243 1.91 -23.32 -8.39
N VAL A 244 0.72 -22.85 -8.78
CA VAL A 244 -0.31 -23.65 -9.47
C VAL A 244 0.22 -24.17 -10.81
N GLY A 245 0.86 -23.30 -11.60
CA GLY A 245 1.47 -23.71 -12.86
C GLY A 245 2.55 -24.76 -12.69
N CYS A 246 3.38 -24.61 -11.66
CA CYS A 246 4.43 -25.57 -11.32
C CYS A 246 3.83 -26.91 -10.89
N HIS A 247 2.81 -26.89 -10.04
CA HIS A 247 2.12 -28.08 -9.57
C HIS A 247 1.45 -28.84 -10.73
N LYS A 248 0.77 -28.14 -11.63
CA LYS A 248 0.08 -28.73 -12.80
C LYS A 248 1.06 -29.38 -13.79
N THR A 249 2.20 -28.74 -14.03
CA THR A 249 3.10 -29.12 -15.13
C THR A 249 4.32 -29.94 -14.69
N GLY A 250 4.64 -29.94 -13.39
CA GLY A 250 5.89 -30.49 -12.86
C GLY A 250 7.14 -29.74 -13.32
N ARG A 251 6.99 -28.57 -13.97
CA ARG A 251 8.08 -27.73 -14.49
C ARG A 251 8.14 -26.43 -13.69
N PRO A 252 9.32 -25.84 -13.50
CA PRO A 252 9.40 -24.51 -12.90
C PRO A 252 8.56 -23.50 -13.70
N VAL A 253 7.88 -22.58 -13.02
CA VAL A 253 7.08 -21.54 -13.67
C VAL A 253 7.46 -20.19 -13.10
N ARG A 254 7.65 -19.21 -14.00
CA ARG A 254 7.86 -17.81 -13.62
C ARG A 254 6.63 -16.97 -13.94
N VAL A 255 6.35 -16.01 -13.06
CA VAL A 255 5.50 -14.86 -13.33
C VAL A 255 6.37 -13.63 -13.19
N ARG A 256 6.40 -12.79 -14.22
CA ARG A 256 6.98 -11.45 -14.17
C ARG A 256 6.02 -10.51 -14.86
N LEU A 257 5.50 -9.52 -14.13
CA LEU A 257 4.65 -8.52 -14.74
C LEU A 257 5.51 -7.53 -15.53
N ASP A 258 5.05 -7.16 -16.73
CA ASP A 258 5.53 -5.93 -17.34
C ASP A 258 4.90 -4.72 -16.63
N ARG A 259 5.46 -3.52 -16.87
CA ARG A 259 5.04 -2.32 -16.13
C ARG A 259 3.56 -1.98 -16.31
N ALA A 260 2.99 -2.21 -17.50
CA ALA A 260 1.59 -1.92 -17.77
C ALA A 260 0.65 -2.85 -16.98
N ARG A 261 0.98 -4.14 -16.90
CA ARG A 261 0.23 -5.11 -16.11
C ARG A 261 0.40 -4.90 -14.61
N ASP A 262 1.61 -4.60 -14.17
CA ASP A 262 1.90 -4.22 -12.79
C ASP A 262 0.99 -3.06 -12.35
N PHE A 263 0.93 -1.97 -13.13
CA PHE A 263 0.02 -0.86 -12.86
C PHE A 263 -1.47 -1.21 -12.92
N THR A 264 -1.86 -2.18 -13.73
CA THR A 264 -3.27 -2.52 -13.89
C THR A 264 -3.75 -3.46 -12.79
N MET A 265 -2.89 -4.39 -12.38
CA MET A 265 -3.26 -5.58 -11.61
C MET A 265 -2.76 -5.57 -10.17
N SER A 266 -1.84 -4.68 -9.80
CA SER A 266 -1.37 -4.55 -8.41
C SER A 266 -2.02 -3.37 -7.70
N GLY A 267 -2.17 -3.55 -6.38
CA GLY A 267 -2.71 -2.54 -5.51
C GLY A 267 -1.79 -1.34 -5.31
N LYS A 268 -2.42 -0.21 -4.96
CA LYS A 268 -1.79 1.12 -4.89
C LYS A 268 -2.19 1.83 -3.60
N ARG A 269 -1.64 3.02 -3.33
CA ARG A 269 -2.15 3.87 -2.24
C ARG A 269 -3.64 4.19 -2.44
N HIS A 270 -4.41 4.04 -1.37
CA HIS A 270 -5.82 4.45 -1.29
C HIS A 270 -6.02 5.94 -1.58
N PRO A 271 -6.87 6.30 -2.57
CA PRO A 271 -7.55 7.59 -2.62
C PRO A 271 -8.38 7.83 -1.35
N PHE A 272 -8.48 9.09 -0.93
CA PHE A 272 -9.23 9.49 0.26
C PHE A 272 -10.13 10.70 -0.04
N LEU A 273 -11.30 10.70 0.58
CA LEU A 273 -12.20 11.85 0.71
C LEU A 273 -12.34 12.17 2.20
N GLY A 274 -11.99 13.39 2.59
CA GLY A 274 -12.21 13.91 3.94
C GLY A 274 -13.24 15.04 3.92
N ARG A 275 -14.22 14.97 4.81
CA ARG A 275 -15.19 16.05 5.07
C ARG A 275 -15.08 16.45 6.53
N TYR A 276 -14.88 17.73 6.82
CA TYR A 276 -14.67 18.18 8.19
C TYR A 276 -15.38 19.47 8.54
N THR A 277 -15.61 19.65 9.84
CA THR A 277 -15.96 20.92 10.49
C THR A 277 -14.97 21.20 11.60
N ILE A 278 -14.47 22.43 11.69
CA ILE A 278 -13.49 22.87 12.69
C ILE A 278 -13.99 24.12 13.42
N GLY A 279 -13.90 24.11 14.76
CA GLY A 279 -14.21 25.24 15.63
C GLY A 279 -12.92 25.82 16.25
N PHE A 280 -12.78 27.14 16.28
CA PHE A 280 -11.57 27.83 16.72
C PHE A 280 -11.81 29.26 17.20
N ASP A 281 -10.86 29.78 17.99
CA ASP A 281 -10.89 31.16 18.54
C ASP A 281 -10.22 32.21 17.62
N ASP A 282 -10.25 33.49 18.03
CA ASP A 282 -9.60 34.60 17.30
C ASP A 282 -8.07 34.45 17.20
N ASP A 283 -7.46 33.63 18.06
CA ASP A 283 -6.04 33.31 18.04
C ASP A 283 -5.73 32.06 17.18
N GLY A 284 -6.72 31.47 16.53
CA GLY A 284 -6.56 30.26 15.73
C GLY A 284 -6.20 29.03 16.58
N ARG A 285 -6.52 29.02 17.87
CA ARG A 285 -6.49 27.79 18.67
C ARG A 285 -7.71 26.95 18.34
N ILE A 286 -7.48 25.67 18.09
CA ILE A 286 -8.55 24.73 17.79
C ILE A 286 -9.25 24.35 19.09
N GLU A 287 -10.56 24.51 19.09
CA GLU A 287 -11.43 24.08 20.18
C GLU A 287 -12.05 22.72 19.86
N ALA A 288 -12.42 22.50 18.59
CA ALA A 288 -13.03 21.26 18.15
C ALA A 288 -12.75 20.89 16.68
N PHE A 289 -12.75 19.59 16.40
CA PHE A 289 -12.60 19.06 15.04
C PHE A 289 -13.44 17.78 14.85
N ASP A 290 -14.39 17.82 13.91
CA ASP A 290 -15.18 16.65 13.48
C ASP A 290 -14.84 16.33 12.03
N LEU A 291 -14.31 15.11 11.80
CA LEU A 291 -13.80 14.66 10.51
C LEU A 291 -14.43 13.31 10.14
N ALA A 292 -15.01 13.22 8.95
CA ALA A 292 -15.38 11.98 8.29
C ALA A 292 -14.39 11.66 7.17
N LEU A 293 -13.83 10.45 7.19
CA LEU A 293 -12.88 9.93 6.21
C LEU A 293 -13.49 8.74 5.45
N PHE A 294 -13.35 8.78 4.13
CA PHE A 294 -13.71 7.68 3.24
C PHE A 294 -12.49 7.33 2.41
N SER A 295 -12.03 6.08 2.50
CA SER A 295 -10.95 5.56 1.66
C SER A 295 -11.51 4.66 0.58
N ASP A 296 -11.00 4.75 -0.65
CA ASP A 296 -11.32 3.77 -1.69
C ASP A 296 -10.48 2.51 -1.47
N GLY A 297 -11.13 1.39 -1.12
CA GLY A 297 -10.48 0.10 -0.90
C GLY A 297 -10.33 -0.76 -2.15
N GLY A 298 -11.01 -0.42 -3.25
CA GLY A 298 -11.15 -1.32 -4.39
C GLY A 298 -12.07 -2.52 -4.10
N PHE A 299 -11.90 -3.59 -4.87
CA PHE A 299 -12.84 -4.71 -4.88
C PHE A 299 -12.75 -5.64 -3.66
N SER A 300 -11.57 -5.77 -3.05
CA SER A 300 -11.30 -6.60 -1.86
C SER A 300 -10.85 -5.75 -0.67
N LEU A 301 -10.79 -6.35 0.52
CA LEU A 301 -10.41 -5.61 1.71
C LEU A 301 -8.90 -5.34 1.79
N ASP A 302 -8.06 -6.32 1.43
CA ASP A 302 -6.59 -6.30 1.61
C ASP A 302 -6.21 -5.68 2.99
N LEU A 303 -5.34 -4.67 3.01
CA LEU A 303 -4.91 -3.93 4.19
C LEU A 303 -5.70 -2.63 4.40
N SER A 304 -6.83 -2.43 3.70
CA SER A 304 -7.61 -1.19 3.74
C SER A 304 -8.11 -0.84 5.15
N GLY A 305 -8.52 -1.83 5.95
CA GLY A 305 -8.94 -1.61 7.34
C GLY A 305 -7.81 -1.02 8.21
N PRO A 306 -6.65 -1.70 8.32
CA PRO A 306 -5.48 -1.15 9.00
C PRO A 306 -4.99 0.20 8.45
N VAL A 307 -5.05 0.43 7.14
CA VAL A 307 -4.71 1.73 6.51
C VAL A 307 -5.63 2.83 7.02
N LEU A 308 -6.95 2.59 7.02
CA LEU A 308 -7.92 3.52 7.56
C LEU A 308 -7.68 3.78 9.05
N HIS A 309 -7.47 2.74 9.86
CA HIS A 309 -7.17 2.92 11.29
C HIS A 309 -5.96 3.82 11.52
N ARG A 310 -4.89 3.64 10.73
CA ARG A 310 -3.71 4.51 10.85
C ARG A 310 -4.03 5.94 10.41
N ALA A 311 -4.87 6.17 9.41
CA ALA A 311 -5.34 7.51 9.07
C ALA A 311 -6.10 8.15 10.24
N LEU A 312 -7.00 7.41 10.91
CA LEU A 312 -7.73 7.87 12.09
C LEU A 312 -6.80 8.25 13.25
N PHE A 313 -5.78 7.42 13.53
CA PHE A 313 -4.78 7.70 14.58
C PHE A 313 -3.88 8.91 14.31
N HIS A 314 -3.77 9.35 13.05
CA HIS A 314 -2.89 10.46 12.66
C HIS A 314 -3.65 11.70 12.18
N ALA A 315 -4.98 11.70 12.30
CA ALA A 315 -5.82 12.85 11.96
C ALA A 315 -5.54 14.08 12.84
N ASP A 316 -4.87 13.92 13.97
CA ASP A 316 -4.41 14.98 14.86
C ASP A 316 -3.07 15.60 14.41
N ASN A 317 -2.30 14.90 13.58
CA ASN A 317 -0.89 15.17 13.30
C ASN A 317 -0.13 15.56 14.60
N ALA A 318 0.46 16.75 14.67
CA ALA A 318 1.22 17.23 15.83
C ALA A 318 0.39 18.11 16.78
N TYR A 319 -0.93 18.16 16.61
CA TYR A 319 -1.80 19.14 17.24
C TYR A 319 -2.66 18.54 18.33
N TYR A 320 -2.78 19.27 19.44
CA TYR A 320 -3.74 18.93 20.48
C TYR A 320 -5.10 19.54 20.15
N VAL A 321 -6.10 18.68 19.96
CA VAL A 321 -7.50 19.07 19.78
C VAL A 321 -8.30 18.62 21.00
N PRO A 322 -8.84 19.55 21.81
CA PRO A 322 -9.55 19.21 23.05
C PRO A 322 -10.82 18.39 22.82
N HIS A 323 -11.58 18.73 21.76
CA HIS A 323 -12.82 18.06 21.39
C HIS A 323 -12.73 17.53 19.96
N MET A 324 -12.51 16.23 19.81
CA MET A 324 -12.22 15.64 18.50
C MET A 324 -13.10 14.43 18.25
N ARG A 325 -13.64 14.34 17.04
CA ARG A 325 -14.34 13.16 16.53
C ARG A 325 -13.80 12.85 15.14
N VAL A 326 -13.35 11.62 14.94
CA VAL A 326 -12.88 11.15 13.64
C VAL A 326 -13.62 9.85 13.32
N GLU A 327 -14.42 9.86 12.26
CA GLU A 327 -15.11 8.70 11.70
C GLU A 327 -14.43 8.26 10.41
N GLY A 328 -14.31 6.95 10.19
CA GLY A 328 -13.75 6.37 8.97
C GLY A 328 -14.59 5.24 8.40
N ARG A 329 -14.64 5.12 7.07
CA ARG A 329 -15.17 3.95 6.34
C ARG A 329 -14.33 3.60 5.11
N VAL A 330 -14.21 2.31 4.81
CA VAL A 330 -13.59 1.81 3.58
C VAL A 330 -14.68 1.56 2.53
N CYS A 331 -14.65 2.31 1.44
CA CYS A 331 -15.55 2.12 0.30
C CYS A 331 -15.16 0.87 -0.48
N LYS A 332 -16.16 0.10 -0.92
CA LYS A 332 -15.99 -1.01 -1.86
C LYS A 332 -16.34 -0.50 -3.26
N THR A 333 -15.37 -0.55 -4.16
CA THR A 333 -15.49 -0.07 -5.55
C THR A 333 -15.03 -1.15 -6.53
N ASN A 334 -15.39 -1.00 -7.80
CA ASN A 334 -14.92 -1.83 -8.91
C ASN A 334 -13.58 -1.33 -9.46
N ALA A 335 -12.59 -1.24 -8.57
CA ALA A 335 -11.21 -0.91 -8.86
C ALA A 335 -10.29 -2.00 -8.31
N CYS A 336 -9.07 -2.13 -8.85
CA CYS A 336 -8.06 -3.03 -8.30
C CYS A 336 -7.89 -2.72 -6.80
N SER A 337 -7.79 -3.77 -5.98
CA SER A 337 -7.67 -3.64 -4.53
C SER A 337 -6.53 -2.69 -4.16
N HIS A 338 -6.79 -1.74 -3.27
CA HIS A 338 -5.75 -0.85 -2.78
C HIS A 338 -5.02 -1.48 -1.59
N THR A 339 -3.72 -1.18 -1.44
CA THR A 339 -2.87 -1.83 -0.45
C THR A 339 -1.99 -0.84 0.33
N ALA A 340 -1.09 -1.38 1.15
CA ALA A 340 -0.03 -0.65 1.81
C ALA A 340 0.77 0.23 0.83
N PHE A 341 0.98 1.49 1.20
CA PHE A 341 2.01 2.34 0.62
C PHE A 341 2.71 3.05 1.78
N ARG A 342 4.04 3.23 1.75
CA ARG A 342 4.82 4.05 2.71
C ARG A 342 4.02 5.22 3.30
N GLY A 343 3.86 5.19 4.62
CA GLY A 343 3.00 6.08 5.42
C GLY A 343 1.67 5.44 5.86
N PHE A 344 1.13 4.53 5.05
CA PHE A 344 0.07 3.58 5.39
C PHE A 344 -1.20 4.27 5.92
N GLY A 345 -1.75 5.24 5.18
CA GLY A 345 -2.92 6.02 5.61
C GLY A 345 -2.58 7.24 6.48
N GLY A 346 -1.43 7.23 7.17
CA GLY A 346 -0.96 8.37 7.96
C GLY A 346 -0.90 9.69 7.17
N PRO A 347 -0.28 9.74 5.97
CA PRO A 347 -0.27 10.95 5.15
C PRO A 347 -1.67 11.48 4.83
N GLN A 348 -2.61 10.58 4.50
CA GLN A 348 -3.99 10.94 4.18
C GLN A 348 -4.76 11.46 5.41
N GLY A 349 -4.51 10.91 6.60
CA GLY A 349 -5.08 11.42 7.85
C GLY A 349 -4.53 12.80 8.22
N MET A 350 -3.20 12.95 8.20
CA MET A 350 -2.52 14.19 8.63
C MET A 350 -2.85 15.39 7.76
N VAL A 351 -2.97 15.21 6.43
CA VAL A 351 -3.19 16.35 5.52
C VAL A 351 -4.54 17.03 5.74
N MET A 352 -5.53 16.34 6.34
CA MET A 352 -6.84 16.93 6.63
C MET A 352 -6.75 18.05 7.66
N ILE A 353 -6.05 17.83 8.78
CA ILE A 353 -5.87 18.86 9.80
C ILE A 353 -4.91 19.97 9.32
N GLU A 354 -3.97 19.64 8.43
CA GLU A 354 -3.12 20.65 7.78
C GLU A 354 -3.91 21.60 6.86
N ASP A 355 -4.84 21.07 6.06
CA ASP A 355 -5.74 21.87 5.23
C ASP A 355 -6.67 22.73 6.11
N ALA A 356 -7.22 22.14 7.18
CA ALA A 356 -8.05 22.86 8.13
C ALA A 356 -7.30 24.03 8.79
N LEU A 357 -6.09 23.78 9.32
CA LEU A 357 -5.27 24.80 9.97
C LEU A 357 -4.81 25.89 9.02
N ASP A 358 -4.50 25.56 7.75
CA ASP A 358 -4.15 26.57 6.76
C ASP A 358 -5.34 27.49 6.46
N ARG A 359 -6.55 26.93 6.34
CA ARG A 359 -7.78 27.71 6.14
C ARG A 359 -8.13 28.57 7.35
N VAL A 360 -7.98 28.05 8.57
CA VAL A 360 -8.13 28.82 9.82
C VAL A 360 -7.19 30.02 9.83
N ALA A 361 -5.91 29.79 9.50
CA ALA A 361 -4.93 30.87 9.46
C ALA A 361 -5.33 31.96 8.45
N ARG A 362 -5.77 31.56 7.24
CA ARG A 362 -6.21 32.50 6.21
C ARG A 362 -7.48 33.26 6.59
N SER A 363 -8.47 32.61 7.21
CA SER A 363 -9.72 33.28 7.62
C SER A 363 -9.48 34.35 8.67
N LEU A 364 -8.47 34.16 9.53
CA LEU A 364 -8.07 35.12 10.57
C LEU A 364 -7.00 36.11 10.10
N GLY A 365 -6.46 35.96 8.89
CA GLY A 365 -5.31 36.76 8.43
C GLY A 365 -4.02 36.51 9.22
N LEU A 366 -3.90 35.36 9.90
CA LEU A 366 -2.74 35.00 10.70
C LEU A 366 -1.70 34.22 9.89
N PRO A 367 -0.40 34.31 10.23
CA PRO A 367 0.61 33.47 9.60
C PRO A 367 0.37 31.97 9.89
N PRO A 368 0.31 31.09 8.86
CA PRO A 368 -0.05 29.67 9.07
C PRO A 368 0.90 28.90 9.98
N HIS A 369 2.19 29.27 10.03
CA HIS A 369 3.16 28.62 10.92
C HIS A 369 2.93 29.00 12.40
N VAL A 370 2.41 30.20 12.69
CA VAL A 370 2.07 30.64 14.05
C VAL A 370 0.84 29.89 14.56
N VAL A 371 -0.18 29.73 13.73
CA VAL A 371 -1.39 28.97 14.08
C VAL A 371 -1.04 27.51 14.39
N ARG A 372 -0.16 26.88 13.60
CA ARG A 372 0.36 25.53 13.88
C ARG A 372 1.07 25.46 15.22
N GLU A 373 2.01 26.38 15.49
CA GLU A 373 2.76 26.43 16.76
C GLU A 373 1.84 26.55 17.99
N ARG A 374 0.76 27.34 17.89
CA ARG A 374 -0.20 27.54 18.99
C ARG A 374 -0.91 26.25 19.41
N ASN A 375 -1.06 25.32 18.47
CA ASN A 375 -1.82 24.08 18.63
C ASN A 375 -0.96 22.84 18.89
N PHE A 376 0.37 22.94 18.95
CA PHE A 376 1.22 21.77 19.24
C PHE A 376 0.87 21.07 20.55
N TYR A 377 1.07 19.75 20.57
CA TYR A 377 1.10 18.98 21.81
C TYR A 377 2.05 19.59 22.85
N ARG A 378 1.69 19.44 24.13
CA ARG A 378 2.48 19.87 25.29
C ARG A 378 2.55 18.74 26.32
N GLU A 379 3.47 18.87 27.28
CA GLU A 379 3.61 17.90 28.36
C GLU A 379 2.27 17.68 29.07
N GLY A 380 1.96 16.41 29.39
CA GLY A 380 0.70 16.01 29.99
C GLY A 380 -0.46 15.82 29.01
N HIS A 381 -0.33 16.23 27.74
CA HIS A 381 -1.36 15.95 26.75
C HIS A 381 -1.37 14.47 26.32
N THR A 382 -2.56 13.98 26.00
CA THR A 382 -2.77 12.70 25.34
C THR A 382 -3.23 12.92 23.90
N THR A 383 -3.11 11.90 23.06
CA THR A 383 -3.76 11.84 21.74
C THR A 383 -5.27 11.64 21.86
N HIS A 384 -6.03 11.80 20.77
CA HIS A 384 -7.49 11.63 20.75
C HIS A 384 -7.94 10.19 20.95
N TYR A 385 -7.00 9.25 20.98
CA TYR A 385 -7.16 7.85 21.35
C TYR A 385 -6.44 7.54 22.69
N GLU A 386 -6.27 8.56 23.54
CA GLU A 386 -5.81 8.50 24.93
C GLU A 386 -4.36 8.06 25.17
N GLN A 387 -3.57 7.83 24.12
CA GLN A 387 -2.14 7.57 24.30
C GLN A 387 -1.42 8.85 24.77
N ARG A 388 -0.66 8.78 25.86
CA ARG A 388 0.21 9.88 26.33
C ARG A 388 1.24 10.23 25.26
N VAL A 389 1.43 11.53 25.01
CA VAL A 389 2.50 12.03 24.14
C VAL A 389 3.72 12.34 24.99
N ASP A 390 4.60 11.35 25.14
CA ASP A 390 5.87 11.55 25.85
C ASP A 390 6.80 12.45 25.05
N GLN A 391 7.59 13.27 25.77
CA GLN A 391 8.60 14.16 25.18
C GLN A 391 7.99 15.14 24.16
N ALA A 392 6.81 15.68 24.48
CA ALA A 392 6.06 16.58 23.62
C ALA A 392 6.85 17.86 23.26
N GLU A 393 7.83 18.26 24.06
CA GLU A 393 8.71 19.41 23.79
C GLU A 393 9.56 19.23 22.52
N ARG A 394 9.78 17.99 22.05
CA ARG A 394 10.61 17.70 20.88
C ARG A 394 10.08 18.35 19.62
N ILE A 395 8.76 18.42 19.42
CA ILE A 395 8.22 19.06 18.21
C ILE A 395 8.54 20.55 18.19
N GLY A 396 8.44 21.23 19.34
CA GLY A 396 8.82 22.63 19.47
C GLY A 396 10.31 22.85 19.19
N ARG A 397 11.17 21.98 19.72
CA ARG A 397 12.62 22.02 19.44
C ARG A 397 12.94 21.85 17.95
N ILE A 398 12.46 20.77 17.33
CA ILE A 398 12.67 20.48 15.89
C ILE A 398 12.19 21.66 15.04
N TRP A 399 11.02 22.20 15.38
CA TRP A 399 10.42 23.31 14.66
C TRP A 399 11.27 24.58 14.71
N GLN A 400 11.76 24.98 15.88
CA GLN A 400 12.61 26.17 16.01
C GLN A 400 13.98 25.97 15.35
N GLU A 401 14.60 24.80 15.53
CA GLU A 401 15.87 24.47 14.86
C GLU A 401 15.72 24.50 13.33
N LEU A 402 14.61 24.01 12.78
CA LEU A 402 14.34 24.07 11.34
C LEU A 402 14.08 25.50 10.87
N LYS A 403 13.34 26.32 11.61
CA LYS A 403 13.13 27.74 11.26
C LYS A 403 14.44 28.51 11.19
N LEU A 404 15.35 28.27 12.15
CA LEU A 404 16.66 28.91 12.19
C LEU A 404 17.57 28.41 11.07
N SER A 405 17.78 27.09 10.97
CA SER A 405 18.72 26.51 9.99
C SER A 405 18.30 26.68 8.53
N SER A 406 17.01 26.95 8.28
CA SER A 406 16.49 27.20 6.93
C SER A 406 16.31 28.67 6.58
N ASP A 407 16.70 29.61 7.45
CA ASP A 407 16.47 31.06 7.33
C ASP A 407 15.00 31.41 7.04
N PHE A 408 14.07 30.72 7.71
CA PHE A 408 12.66 30.73 7.35
C PHE A 408 12.05 32.14 7.32
N ALA A 409 12.36 32.97 8.32
CA ALA A 409 11.83 34.34 8.41
C ALA A 409 12.33 35.22 7.26
N ALA A 410 13.65 35.21 6.98
CA ALA A 410 14.23 36.00 5.90
C ALA A 410 13.69 35.56 4.53
N ARG A 411 13.54 34.24 4.31
CA ARG A 411 12.96 33.71 3.07
C ARG A 411 11.48 34.04 2.92
N LEU A 412 10.73 34.15 4.03
CA LEU A 412 9.33 34.55 3.98
C LEU A 412 9.19 35.99 3.49
N GLU A 413 10.02 36.92 3.97
CA GLU A 413 10.05 38.30 3.46
C GLU A 413 10.48 38.34 1.99
N ALA A 414 11.54 37.61 1.61
CA ALA A 414 11.97 37.54 0.22
C ALA A 414 10.89 36.99 -0.73
N VAL A 415 10.05 36.06 -0.26
CA VAL A 415 8.89 35.57 -1.01
C VAL A 415 7.82 36.65 -1.16
N ARG A 416 7.56 37.45 -0.12
CA ARG A 416 6.61 38.58 -0.18
C ARG A 416 7.07 39.63 -1.17
N ASP A 417 8.34 40.04 -1.10
CA ASP A 417 8.92 41.05 -2.01
C ASP A 417 8.88 40.56 -3.47
N PHE A 418 9.22 39.29 -3.70
CA PHE A 418 9.10 38.68 -5.02
C PHE A 418 7.66 38.68 -5.52
N ASN A 419 6.70 38.30 -4.67
CA ASN A 419 5.29 38.24 -5.04
C ASN A 419 4.66 39.63 -5.25
N ALA A 420 5.16 40.68 -4.59
CA ALA A 420 4.71 42.06 -4.79
C ALA A 420 5.21 42.64 -6.13
N SER A 421 6.41 42.25 -6.57
CA SER A 421 7.04 42.75 -7.80
C SER A 421 6.76 41.92 -9.05
N ALA A 422 6.53 40.61 -8.92
CA ALA A 422 6.29 39.71 -10.04
C ALA A 422 4.81 39.66 -10.44
N ALA A 423 4.51 39.96 -11.72
CA ALA A 423 3.15 40.00 -12.25
C ALA A 423 2.58 38.59 -12.53
N ASP A 424 3.39 37.69 -13.07
CA ASP A 424 2.97 36.41 -13.67
C ASP A 424 3.53 35.18 -12.95
N ARG A 425 4.43 35.38 -11.97
CA ARG A 425 5.05 34.31 -11.19
C ARG A 425 4.90 34.59 -9.72
N LYS A 426 4.58 33.54 -8.95
CA LYS A 426 4.52 33.60 -7.49
C LYS A 426 5.38 32.51 -6.88
N ARG A 427 5.85 32.76 -5.66
CA ARG A 427 6.54 31.80 -4.80
C ARG A 427 5.70 31.52 -3.56
N GLY A 428 5.80 30.32 -3.05
CA GLY A 428 5.23 29.90 -1.78
C GLY A 428 6.32 29.32 -0.88
N LEU A 429 6.16 29.50 0.42
CA LEU A 429 7.02 28.91 1.44
C LEU A 429 6.13 28.40 2.58
N ALA A 430 6.33 27.14 2.97
CA ALA A 430 5.59 26.49 4.04
C ALA A 430 6.54 25.69 4.94
N ILE A 431 6.10 25.46 6.17
CA ILE A 431 6.73 24.59 7.16
C ILE A 431 5.61 23.81 7.85
N THR A 432 5.80 22.50 8.00
CA THR A 432 4.75 21.55 8.43
C THR A 432 5.35 20.54 9.42
N PRO A 433 4.72 20.29 10.58
CA PRO A 433 5.20 19.32 11.56
C PRO A 433 4.74 17.92 11.16
N VAL A 434 5.37 16.89 11.75
CA VAL A 434 4.88 15.51 11.65
C VAL A 434 5.05 14.80 12.99
N LYS A 435 3.96 14.23 13.51
CA LYS A 435 4.00 13.14 14.51
C LYS A 435 3.60 11.84 13.82
N PHE A 436 4.43 10.80 13.91
CA PHE A 436 4.15 9.50 13.32
C PHE A 436 4.33 8.37 14.34
N GLY A 437 3.27 7.59 14.58
CA GLY A 437 3.28 6.47 15.51
C GLY A 437 4.01 5.25 14.94
N ILE A 438 4.97 4.72 15.69
CA ILE A 438 5.77 3.55 15.32
C ILE A 438 5.24 2.32 16.03
N SER A 439 4.91 1.29 15.25
CA SER A 439 4.50 -0.09 15.58
C SER A 439 3.43 -0.52 14.57
N PHE A 440 3.27 -1.82 14.38
CA PHE A 440 2.05 -2.35 13.78
C PHE A 440 0.86 -2.10 14.71
N THR A 441 -0.27 -1.68 14.13
CA THR A 441 -1.52 -1.44 14.87
C THR A 441 -2.03 -2.71 15.53
N ALA A 442 -1.86 -3.86 14.87
CA ALA A 442 -2.08 -5.17 15.46
C ALA A 442 -0.84 -5.61 16.25
N LYS A 443 -1.00 -5.73 17.57
CA LYS A 443 0.13 -5.89 18.51
C LYS A 443 0.99 -7.12 18.23
N TRP A 444 0.39 -8.23 17.80
CA TRP A 444 1.11 -9.48 17.54
C TRP A 444 2.05 -9.41 16.33
N TYR A 445 1.94 -8.43 15.42
CA TYR A 445 2.95 -8.27 14.36
C TYR A 445 4.26 -7.64 14.86
N ASN A 446 4.30 -7.10 16.09
CA ASN A 446 5.51 -6.51 16.67
C ASN A 446 6.41 -7.59 17.29
N GLN A 447 6.85 -8.54 16.48
CA GLN A 447 7.76 -9.63 16.85
C GLN A 447 8.77 -9.87 15.74
N ALA A 448 9.94 -10.42 16.09
CA ALA A 448 11.00 -10.74 15.14
C ALA A 448 11.81 -11.95 15.61
N GLY A 449 12.39 -12.68 14.66
CA GLY A 449 13.28 -13.82 14.91
C GLY A 449 14.55 -13.74 14.06
N ALA A 450 15.62 -14.38 14.54
CA ALA A 450 16.90 -14.51 13.84
C ALA A 450 17.53 -15.88 14.12
N LEU A 451 18.30 -16.38 13.15
CA LEU A 451 19.11 -17.60 13.24
C LEU A 451 20.57 -17.22 12.95
N VAL A 452 21.46 -17.54 13.88
CA VAL A 452 22.90 -17.27 13.77
C VAL A 452 23.66 -18.60 13.81
N LEU A 453 24.48 -18.83 12.78
CA LEU A 453 25.35 -20.00 12.66
C LEU A 453 26.81 -19.54 12.72
N VAL A 454 27.59 -20.15 13.61
CA VAL A 454 29.05 -19.93 13.70
C VAL A 454 29.75 -21.19 13.23
N TYR A 455 30.50 -21.08 12.14
CA TYR A 455 31.20 -22.21 11.54
C TYR A 455 32.56 -22.44 12.21
N LYS A 456 33.14 -23.62 11.98
CA LYS A 456 34.43 -24.03 12.58
C LYS A 456 35.60 -23.14 12.17
N ASP A 457 35.52 -22.45 11.04
CA ASP A 457 36.51 -21.49 10.57
C ASP A 457 36.35 -20.08 11.19
N GLY A 458 35.32 -19.89 12.02
CA GLY A 458 34.99 -18.62 12.67
C GLY A 458 34.10 -17.70 11.83
N SER A 459 33.72 -18.09 10.61
CA SER A 459 32.75 -17.34 9.81
C SER A 459 31.34 -17.42 10.44
N VAL A 460 30.55 -16.36 10.24
CA VAL A 460 29.22 -16.22 10.83
C VAL A 460 28.20 -16.00 9.73
N GLN A 461 27.14 -16.80 9.71
CA GLN A 461 25.96 -16.58 8.88
C GLN A 461 24.79 -16.14 9.74
N VAL A 462 24.14 -15.05 9.36
CA VAL A 462 22.97 -14.48 10.03
C VAL A 462 21.79 -14.51 9.09
N ASN A 463 20.64 -14.99 9.57
CA ASN A 463 19.36 -14.92 8.89
C ASN A 463 18.36 -14.28 9.84
N HIS A 464 17.44 -13.46 9.33
CA HIS A 464 16.33 -12.90 10.12
C HIS A 464 15.09 -12.76 9.25
N GLY A 465 13.92 -12.56 9.87
CA GLY A 465 12.64 -12.45 9.15
C GLY A 465 12.42 -11.14 8.38
N GLY A 466 13.46 -10.31 8.23
CA GLY A 466 13.38 -9.04 7.52
C GLY A 466 13.86 -9.20 6.08
N THR A 467 13.34 -8.38 5.17
CA THR A 467 13.66 -8.42 3.74
C THR A 467 14.30 -7.11 3.29
N GLU A 468 15.32 -7.19 2.44
CA GLU A 468 16.02 -6.04 1.84
C GLU A 468 15.24 -5.54 0.61
N MET A 469 15.03 -4.22 0.48
CA MET A 469 14.08 -3.66 -0.51
C MET A 469 14.40 -2.30 -1.10
#